data_AF-A0AAF0EA63-F1
#
_entry.id   AF-A0AAF0EA63-F1
#
_cell.length_a   1.000
_cell.length_b   1.000
_cell.length_c   1.000
_cell.angle_alpha   90.00
_cell.angle_beta   90.00
_cell.angle_gamma   90.00
#
_symmetry.space_group_name_H-M   'P 1'
#
loop_
_entity.id
_entity.type
_entity.pdbx_description
1 polymer ?
#
loop_
_entity_poly.entity_id
_entity_poly.type
_entity_poly.pdbx_seq_one_letter_code
_entity_poly.pdbx_strand_id
1 'polypeptide(L)'
;MSSAAPRTTWRSRALAAATTVQTGSAVTIGAMLVTHLAAPVVAALAGPAAVDMANQTMLLGRVYYQHPVVEPVLVWGALSAHVIASLLRRALLPGRKVRAPTHWTWRTWHDVAGLALVPALLVHVLTNRIAPASAHPAIAELSPSELDLSYVAWGFAHARGLSTVLYAWLCITGAVHAMGGLPKLAERP
;
A
#
# COMPACT_ATOMS: atom_id res chain seq x y z
N MET A 1 17.74 -45.67 -18.71
CA MET A 1 16.39 -45.05 -18.68
C MET A 1 16.59 -43.54 -18.71
N SER A 2 16.28 -42.88 -19.83
CA SER A 2 16.50 -41.44 -19.99
C SER A 2 15.34 -40.68 -19.36
N SER A 3 15.61 -39.98 -18.26
CA SER A 3 14.69 -39.05 -17.60
C SER A 3 14.50 -37.84 -18.52
N ALA A 4 13.36 -37.77 -19.21
CA ALA A 4 13.01 -36.60 -20.01
C ALA A 4 12.89 -35.38 -19.09
N ALA A 5 13.71 -34.35 -19.34
CA ALA A 5 13.67 -33.12 -18.57
C ALA A 5 12.26 -32.50 -18.60
N PRO A 6 11.72 -32.03 -17.47
CA PRO A 6 10.37 -31.49 -17.42
C PRO A 6 10.26 -30.24 -18.31
N ARG A 7 9.38 -30.30 -19.31
CA ARG A 7 9.09 -29.15 -20.18
C ARG A 7 8.43 -28.04 -19.36
N THR A 8 9.14 -26.93 -19.18
CA THR A 8 8.54 -25.71 -18.61
C THR A 8 7.42 -25.25 -19.53
N THR A 9 6.20 -25.14 -19.00
CA THR A 9 5.06 -24.63 -19.78
C THR A 9 5.08 -23.09 -19.76
N TRP A 10 4.41 -22.46 -20.72
CA TRP A 10 4.26 -20.99 -20.72
C TRP A 10 3.61 -20.50 -19.40
N ARG A 11 2.70 -21.30 -18.84
CA ARG A 11 2.03 -21.03 -17.55
C ARG A 11 3.02 -20.99 -16.39
N SER A 12 3.94 -21.96 -16.31
CA SER A 12 4.94 -21.98 -15.23
C SER A 12 5.90 -20.80 -15.33
N ARG A 13 6.29 -20.40 -16.56
CA ARG A 13 7.11 -19.21 -16.79
C ARG A 13 6.38 -17.92 -16.40
N ALA A 14 5.12 -17.76 -16.81
CA ALA A 14 4.31 -16.60 -16.47
C ALA A 14 4.06 -16.50 -14.95
N LEU A 15 3.80 -17.63 -14.28
CA LEU A 15 3.65 -17.68 -12.82
C LEU A 15 4.95 -17.29 -12.10
N ALA A 16 6.10 -17.76 -12.58
CA ALA A 16 7.41 -17.38 -12.04
C ALA A 16 7.66 -15.88 -12.20
N ALA A 17 7.50 -15.34 -13.41
CA ALA A 17 7.67 -13.91 -13.70
C ALA A 17 6.74 -13.03 -12.86
N ALA A 18 5.44 -13.36 -12.81
CA ALA A 18 4.48 -12.64 -11.99
C ALA A 18 4.84 -12.70 -10.50
N THR A 19 5.39 -13.82 -10.02
CA THR A 19 5.81 -13.89 -8.62
C THR A 19 7.04 -13.03 -8.36
N THR A 20 8.02 -13.02 -9.26
CA THR A 20 9.19 -12.13 -9.16
C THR A 20 8.76 -10.66 -9.16
N VAL A 21 7.87 -10.26 -10.08
CA VAL A 21 7.35 -8.89 -10.15
C VAL A 21 6.60 -8.53 -8.87
N GLN A 22 5.71 -9.40 -8.38
CA GLN A 22 4.96 -9.16 -7.15
C GLN A 22 5.88 -9.00 -5.94
N THR A 23 6.92 -9.83 -5.82
CA THR A 23 7.90 -9.77 -4.72
C THR A 23 8.76 -8.52 -4.80
N GLY A 24 9.33 -8.22 -5.98
CA GLY A 24 10.18 -7.05 -6.19
C GLY A 24 9.41 -5.74 -5.93
N SER A 25 8.19 -5.63 -6.44
CA SER A 25 7.36 -4.45 -6.19
C SER A 25 6.92 -4.31 -4.73
N ALA A 26 6.75 -5.42 -4.00
CA ALA A 26 6.46 -5.38 -2.57
C ALA A 26 7.60 -4.77 -1.74
N VAL A 27 8.86 -5.00 -2.13
CA VAL A 27 10.03 -4.38 -1.47
C VAL A 27 10.01 -2.87 -1.67
N THR A 28 9.74 -2.40 -2.89
CA THR A 28 9.64 -0.96 -3.18
C THR A 28 8.50 -0.30 -2.41
N ILE A 29 7.31 -0.93 -2.40
CA ILE A 29 6.15 -0.43 -1.62
C ILE A 29 6.48 -0.42 -0.12
N GLY A 30 7.15 -1.45 0.38
CA GLY A 30 7.57 -1.52 1.79
C GLY A 30 8.52 -0.38 2.18
N ALA A 31 9.53 -0.10 1.34
CA ALA A 31 10.44 1.02 1.56
C ALA A 31 9.71 2.37 1.56
N MET A 32 8.80 2.59 0.59
CA MET A 32 7.95 3.78 0.59
C MET A 32 7.10 3.84 1.87
N LEU A 33 6.47 2.74 2.28
CA LEU A 33 5.60 2.70 3.45
C LEU A 33 6.35 3.07 4.74
N VAL A 34 7.61 2.64 4.89
CA VAL A 34 8.46 3.06 6.02
C VAL A 34 8.62 4.58 6.04
N THR A 35 8.96 5.19 4.89
CA THR A 35 9.10 6.65 4.80
C THR A 35 7.76 7.39 4.99
N HIS A 36 6.67 6.81 4.50
CA HIS A 36 5.33 7.40 4.57
C HIS A 36 4.76 7.38 5.99
N LEU A 37 5.00 6.31 6.75
CA LEU A 37 4.54 6.17 8.14
C LEU A 37 5.35 6.99 9.14
N ALA A 38 6.53 7.50 8.76
CA ALA A 38 7.37 8.28 9.68
C ALA A 38 6.62 9.48 10.28
N ALA A 39 5.96 10.30 9.45
CA ALA A 39 5.23 11.47 9.92
C ALA A 39 4.02 11.11 10.82
N PRO A 40 3.13 10.17 10.45
CA PRO A 40 2.06 9.69 11.33
C PRO A 40 2.55 9.12 12.67
N VAL A 41 3.68 8.40 12.68
CA VAL A 41 4.29 7.86 13.91
C VAL A 41 4.80 9.00 14.79
N VAL A 42 5.48 10.00 14.21
CA VAL A 42 5.89 11.20 14.96
C VAL A 42 4.66 11.92 15.51
N ALA A 43 3.60 12.11 14.71
CA ALA A 43 2.37 12.74 15.16
C ALA A 43 1.72 12.01 16.34
N ALA A 44 1.79 10.68 16.37
CA ALA A 44 1.23 9.86 17.44
C ALA A 44 2.06 9.89 18.74
N LEU A 45 3.37 10.18 18.66
CA LEU A 45 4.31 10.00 19.79
C LEU A 45 4.92 11.31 20.33
N ALA A 46 4.90 12.40 19.57
CA ALA A 46 5.69 13.61 19.88
C ALA A 46 5.01 14.63 20.84
N GLY A 47 3.89 14.27 21.48
CA GLY A 47 3.28 15.09 22.53
C GLY A 47 2.84 16.49 22.06
N PRO A 48 2.97 17.56 22.88
CA PRO A 48 2.46 18.90 22.56
C PRO A 48 3.03 19.55 21.28
N ALA A 49 4.20 19.11 20.81
CA ALA A 49 4.86 19.62 19.60
C ALA A 49 4.64 18.73 18.36
N ALA A 50 3.71 17.77 18.43
CA ALA A 50 3.62 16.70 17.45
C ALA A 50 3.31 17.16 16.02
N VAL A 51 2.50 18.20 15.84
CA VAL A 51 2.10 18.66 14.50
C VAL A 51 3.29 19.22 13.73
N ASP A 52 4.07 20.12 14.33
CA ASP A 52 5.21 20.75 13.67
C ASP A 52 6.30 19.73 13.33
N MET A 53 6.63 18.85 14.28
CA MET A 53 7.61 17.79 14.07
C MET A 53 7.17 16.80 12.99
N ALA A 54 5.88 16.44 12.98
CA ALA A 54 5.36 15.52 11.99
C ALA A 54 5.27 16.17 10.61
N ASN A 55 4.94 17.47 10.52
CA ASN A 55 5.01 18.24 9.28
C ASN A 55 6.44 18.32 8.74
N GLN A 56 7.43 18.59 9.59
CA GLN A 56 8.85 18.56 9.20
C GLN A 56 9.29 17.17 8.73
N THR A 57 8.85 16.11 9.42
CA THR A 57 9.13 14.72 9.04
C THR A 57 8.51 14.39 7.68
N MET A 58 7.29 14.90 7.41
CA MET A 58 6.61 14.69 6.14
C MET A 58 7.37 15.35 4.98
N LEU A 59 8.04 16.50 5.19
CA LEU A 59 8.87 17.13 4.17
C LEU A 59 9.99 16.21 3.67
N LEU A 60 10.57 15.37 4.54
CA LEU A 60 11.55 14.36 4.14
C LEU A 60 10.96 13.36 3.14
N GLY A 61 9.73 12.90 3.40
CA GLY A 61 9.01 12.02 2.48
C GLY A 61 8.73 12.68 1.12
N ARG A 62 8.37 13.98 1.12
CA ARG A 62 8.15 14.73 -0.12
C ARG A 62 9.41 14.79 -0.98
N VAL A 63 10.56 15.10 -0.38
CA VAL A 63 11.85 15.14 -1.08
C VAL A 63 12.24 13.76 -1.61
N TYR A 64 11.98 12.71 -0.84
CA TYR A 64 12.48 11.36 -1.16
C TYR A 64 11.66 10.65 -2.24
N TYR A 65 10.33 10.68 -2.19
CA TYR A 65 9.50 9.87 -3.09
C TYR A 65 8.43 10.63 -3.89
N GLN A 66 8.17 11.91 -3.61
CA GLN A 66 7.22 12.74 -4.41
C GLN A 66 7.91 13.51 -5.55
N HIS A 67 9.09 13.06 -5.98
CA HIS A 67 9.79 13.62 -7.13
C HIS A 67 9.06 13.23 -8.45
N PRO A 68 8.99 14.10 -9.48
CA PRO A 68 8.21 13.88 -10.70
C PRO A 68 8.48 12.57 -11.45
N VAL A 69 9.67 11.98 -11.27
CA VAL A 69 10.04 10.67 -11.83
C VAL A 69 9.92 9.54 -10.82
N VAL A 70 10.22 9.81 -9.54
CA VAL A 70 10.28 8.78 -8.50
C VAL A 70 8.87 8.33 -8.13
N GLU A 71 7.92 9.26 -8.00
CA GLU A 71 6.56 8.92 -7.61
C GLU A 71 5.83 8.06 -8.66
N PRO A 72 5.82 8.42 -9.97
CA PRO A 72 5.17 7.58 -10.97
C PRO A 72 5.79 6.19 -11.08
N VAL A 73 7.10 6.06 -10.88
CA VAL A 73 7.80 4.78 -11.06
C VAL A 73 7.76 3.93 -9.78
N LEU A 74 8.25 4.46 -8.66
CA LEU A 74 8.42 3.70 -7.42
C LEU A 74 7.13 3.58 -6.61
N VAL A 75 6.22 4.55 -6.71
CA VAL A 75 4.94 4.48 -5.98
C VAL A 75 3.87 3.87 -6.88
N TRP A 76 3.50 4.58 -7.94
CA TRP A 76 2.40 4.14 -8.82
C TRP A 76 2.75 2.92 -9.65
N GLY A 77 3.95 2.88 -10.22
CA GLY A 77 4.46 1.76 -11.00
C GLY A 77 4.59 0.49 -10.18
N ALA A 78 5.24 0.57 -9.01
CA ALA A 78 5.36 -0.59 -8.11
C ALA A 78 4.00 -1.07 -7.61
N LEU A 79 3.10 -0.18 -7.17
CA LEU A 79 1.75 -0.55 -6.72
C LEU A 79 0.96 -1.25 -7.84
N SER A 80 0.98 -0.67 -9.05
CA SER A 80 0.29 -1.25 -10.22
C SER A 80 0.88 -2.61 -10.58
N ALA A 81 2.21 -2.74 -10.62
CA ALA A 81 2.89 -4.00 -10.87
C ALA A 81 2.53 -5.05 -9.80
N HIS A 82 2.46 -4.66 -8.53
CA HIS A 82 2.07 -5.54 -7.43
C HIS A 82 0.65 -6.10 -7.60
N VAL A 83 -0.31 -5.22 -7.90
CA VAL A 83 -1.72 -5.60 -8.08
C VAL A 83 -1.89 -6.46 -9.32
N ILE A 84 -1.36 -6.04 -10.47
CA ILE A 84 -1.47 -6.78 -11.74
C ILE A 84 -0.82 -8.16 -11.62
N ALA A 85 0.37 -8.25 -11.05
CA ALA A 85 1.05 -9.52 -10.84
C ALA A 85 0.25 -10.43 -9.89
N SER A 86 -0.32 -9.87 -8.82
CA SER A 86 -1.18 -10.62 -7.89
C SER A 86 -2.44 -11.18 -8.57
N LEU A 87 -3.08 -10.39 -9.43
CA LEU A 87 -4.25 -10.82 -10.21
C LEU A 87 -3.88 -11.90 -11.23
N LEU A 88 -2.77 -11.71 -11.95
CA LEU A 88 -2.26 -12.67 -12.93
C LEU A 88 -1.96 -14.02 -12.28
N ARG A 89 -1.31 -14.03 -11.11
CA ARG A 89 -1.06 -15.27 -10.35
C ARG A 89 -2.35 -15.96 -9.95
N ARG A 90 -3.36 -15.21 -9.53
CA ARG A 90 -4.69 -15.77 -9.18
C ARG A 90 -5.38 -16.38 -10.41
N ALA A 91 -5.27 -15.74 -11.58
CA ALA A 91 -5.86 -16.23 -12.82
C ALA A 91 -5.14 -17.46 -13.40
N LEU A 92 -3.82 -17.57 -13.21
CA LEU A 92 -3.01 -18.69 -13.72
C LEU A 92 -3.05 -19.95 -12.86
N LEU A 93 -3.45 -19.85 -11.59
CA LEU A 93 -3.57 -20.98 -10.68
C LEU A 93 -4.89 -21.72 -10.91
N PRO A 94 -4.87 -23.00 -11.32
CA PRO A 94 -6.10 -23.74 -11.66
C PRO A 94 -6.95 -24.06 -10.42
N GLY A 95 -8.28 -24.04 -10.60
CA GLY A 95 -9.20 -24.80 -9.75
C GLY A 95 -9.46 -24.27 -8.33
N ARG A 96 -9.20 -22.99 -8.04
CA ARG A 96 -9.58 -22.40 -6.74
C ARG A 96 -11.12 -22.33 -6.63
N LYS A 97 -11.75 -23.36 -6.07
CA LYS A 97 -13.12 -23.27 -5.57
C LYS A 97 -13.10 -22.26 -4.41
N VAL A 98 -13.80 -21.13 -4.56
CA VAL A 98 -13.95 -20.15 -3.49
C VAL A 98 -14.76 -20.81 -2.38
N ARG A 99 -14.08 -21.24 -1.32
CA ARG A 99 -14.69 -21.78 -0.11
C ARG A 99 -14.23 -20.91 1.04
N ALA A 100 -15.16 -20.59 1.94
CA ALA A 100 -14.82 -19.94 3.19
C ALA A 100 -13.78 -20.82 3.92
N PRO A 101 -12.67 -20.24 4.39
CA PRO A 101 -11.67 -20.99 5.14
C PRO A 101 -12.31 -21.47 6.45
N THR A 102 -12.24 -22.77 6.72
CA THR A 102 -12.63 -23.33 8.02
C THR A 102 -11.61 -22.99 9.11
N HIS A 103 -10.35 -22.76 8.72
CA HIS A 103 -9.28 -22.32 9.61
C HIS A 103 -8.54 -21.13 9.01
N TRP A 104 -8.30 -20.13 9.86
CA TRP A 104 -7.58 -18.93 9.47
C TRP A 104 -6.09 -19.11 9.70
N THR A 105 -5.33 -19.07 8.60
CA THR A 105 -3.85 -19.05 8.63
C THR A 105 -3.36 -17.63 8.35
N TRP A 106 -2.09 -17.33 8.65
CA TRP A 106 -1.47 -16.07 8.24
C TRP A 106 -1.58 -15.80 6.73
N ARG A 107 -1.56 -16.86 5.91
CA ARG A 107 -1.79 -16.74 4.46
C ARG A 107 -3.21 -16.29 4.14
N THR A 108 -4.20 -16.82 4.85
CA THR A 108 -5.61 -16.42 4.73
C THR A 108 -5.78 -14.96 5.12
N TRP A 109 -5.26 -14.56 6.29
CA TRP A 109 -5.31 -13.18 6.77
C TRP A 109 -4.66 -12.20 5.80
N HIS A 110 -3.48 -12.52 5.26
CA HIS A 110 -2.81 -11.70 4.24
C HIS A 110 -3.66 -11.55 2.96
N ASP A 111 -4.24 -12.64 2.46
CA ASP A 111 -5.04 -12.63 1.23
C ASP A 111 -6.33 -11.80 1.41
N VAL A 112 -7.00 -11.91 2.56
CA VAL A 112 -8.22 -11.15 2.90
C VAL A 112 -7.89 -9.68 3.16
N ALA A 113 -6.84 -9.41 3.95
CA ALA A 113 -6.40 -8.05 4.24
C ALA A 113 -6.01 -7.30 2.97
N GLY A 114 -5.36 -7.97 2.00
CA GLY A 114 -5.03 -7.36 0.71
C GLY A 114 -6.26 -6.92 -0.08
N LEU A 115 -7.35 -7.70 -0.05
CA LEU A 115 -8.61 -7.32 -0.70
C LEU A 115 -9.33 -6.20 0.07
N ALA A 116 -9.39 -6.31 1.39
CA ALA A 116 -10.00 -5.31 2.25
C ALA A 116 -9.25 -3.96 2.23
N LEU A 117 -7.95 -3.97 1.96
CA LEU A 117 -7.11 -2.77 1.87
C LEU A 117 -7.43 -1.93 0.64
N VAL A 118 -7.84 -2.54 -0.48
CA VAL A 118 -8.08 -1.84 -1.76
C VAL A 118 -9.00 -0.63 -1.63
N PRO A 119 -10.25 -0.75 -1.11
CA PRO A 119 -11.14 0.40 -0.99
C PRO A 119 -10.61 1.47 -0.03
N ALA A 120 -10.04 1.07 1.11
CA ALA A 120 -9.47 2.02 2.08
C ALA A 120 -8.29 2.81 1.50
N LEU A 121 -7.39 2.12 0.78
CA LEU A 121 -6.26 2.72 0.09
C LEU A 121 -6.72 3.65 -1.03
N LEU A 122 -7.73 3.24 -1.80
CA LEU A 122 -8.29 4.08 -2.86
C LEU A 122 -8.85 5.39 -2.28
N VAL A 123 -9.66 5.32 -1.23
CA VAL A 123 -10.19 6.51 -0.56
C VAL A 123 -9.04 7.38 -0.04
N HIS A 124 -8.05 6.79 0.63
CA HIS A 124 -6.88 7.51 1.15
C HIS A 124 -6.10 8.25 0.04
N VAL A 125 -5.83 7.57 -1.08
CA VAL A 125 -5.15 8.15 -2.24
C VAL A 125 -5.95 9.29 -2.85
N LEU A 126 -7.26 9.07 -3.04
CA LEU A 126 -8.12 10.08 -3.65
C LEU A 126 -8.18 11.34 -2.78
N THR A 127 -8.33 11.19 -1.46
CA THR A 127 -8.49 12.32 -0.55
C THR A 127 -7.20 13.03 -0.20
N ASN A 128 -6.06 12.32 -0.12
CA ASN A 128 -4.79 12.90 0.34
C ASN A 128 -3.77 13.13 -0.78
N ARG A 129 -3.99 12.61 -1.99
CA ARG A 129 -3.06 12.82 -3.12
C ARG A 129 -3.74 13.37 -4.36
N ILE A 130 -4.79 12.73 -4.86
CA ILE A 130 -5.34 13.06 -6.18
C ILE A 130 -6.21 14.33 -6.13
N ALA A 131 -7.21 14.39 -5.24
CA ALA A 131 -8.10 15.54 -5.17
C ALA A 131 -7.34 16.84 -4.83
N PRO A 132 -6.41 16.85 -3.86
CA PRO A 132 -5.66 18.07 -3.54
C PRO A 132 -4.60 18.46 -4.57
N ALA A 133 -4.13 17.53 -5.41
CA ALA A 133 -3.21 17.85 -6.51
C ALA A 133 -3.93 18.43 -7.75
N SER A 134 -5.27 18.44 -7.76
CA SER A 134 -6.03 19.02 -8.85
C SER A 134 -5.94 20.56 -8.83
N ALA A 135 -5.89 21.18 -10.02
CA ALA A 135 -5.83 22.63 -10.17
C ALA A 135 -7.19 23.33 -9.94
N HIS A 136 -8.19 22.61 -9.40
CA HIS A 136 -9.49 23.17 -9.09
C HIS A 136 -9.38 24.16 -7.90
N PRO A 137 -10.31 25.13 -7.78
CA PRO A 137 -10.33 26.07 -6.67
C PRO A 137 -10.23 25.33 -5.33
N ALA A 138 -9.56 25.95 -4.35
CA ALA A 138 -9.26 25.38 -3.05
C ALA A 138 -10.42 24.55 -2.48
N ILE A 139 -10.18 23.26 -2.20
CA ILE A 139 -11.15 22.43 -1.49
C ILE A 139 -11.23 22.98 -0.08
N ALA A 140 -12.35 23.60 0.28
CA ALA A 140 -12.57 24.19 1.60
C ALA A 140 -11.47 25.20 2.02
N GLU A 141 -11.09 26.10 1.09
CA GLU A 141 -10.13 27.21 1.33
C GLU A 141 -8.66 26.81 1.55
N LEU A 142 -8.32 25.52 1.46
CA LEU A 142 -6.94 25.07 1.63
C LEU A 142 -6.12 25.16 0.34
N SER A 143 -4.93 25.77 0.44
CA SER A 143 -3.92 25.87 -0.62
C SER A 143 -3.26 24.51 -0.90
N PRO A 144 -2.79 24.22 -2.13
CA PRO A 144 -1.94 23.06 -2.41
C PRO A 144 -0.70 22.95 -1.50
N SER A 145 -0.25 24.05 -0.88
CA SER A 145 0.83 24.05 0.11
C SER A 145 0.43 23.48 1.48
N GLU A 146 -0.86 23.49 1.82
CA GLU A 146 -1.44 23.00 3.09
C GLU A 146 -1.81 21.51 3.04
N LEU A 147 -1.23 20.78 2.08
CA LEU A 147 -1.24 19.32 1.99
C LEU A 147 -0.40 18.64 3.08
N ASP A 148 -0.54 19.11 4.31
CA ASP A 148 0.18 18.64 5.49
C ASP A 148 -0.76 18.00 6.51
N LEU A 149 -0.26 17.73 7.72
CA LEU A 149 -1.09 17.07 8.73
C LEU A 149 -2.26 17.94 9.21
N SER A 150 -2.26 19.24 8.95
CA SER A 150 -3.38 20.13 9.24
C SER A 150 -4.60 19.78 8.41
N TYR A 151 -4.43 19.39 7.14
CA TYR A 151 -5.54 18.88 6.31
C TYR A 151 -6.13 17.58 6.87
N VAL A 152 -5.26 16.67 7.32
CA VAL A 152 -5.69 15.43 7.97
C VAL A 152 -6.44 15.74 9.28
N ALA A 153 -5.89 16.63 10.11
CA ALA A 153 -6.51 17.06 11.36
C ALA A 153 -7.86 17.73 11.13
N TRP A 154 -7.99 18.55 10.08
CA TRP A 154 -9.26 19.16 9.66
C TRP A 154 -10.31 18.08 9.35
N GLY A 155 -9.93 17.01 8.63
CA GLY A 155 -10.81 15.88 8.36
C GLY A 155 -11.25 15.13 9.62
N PHE A 156 -10.38 15.01 10.63
CA PHE A 156 -10.76 14.47 11.94
C PHE A 156 -11.63 15.43 12.76
N ALA A 157 -11.48 16.74 12.60
CA ALA A 157 -12.32 17.74 13.27
C ALA A 157 -13.76 17.76 12.68
N HIS A 158 -13.90 17.67 11.36
CA HIS A 158 -15.19 17.80 10.67
C HIS A 158 -15.93 16.48 10.46
N ALA A 159 -15.20 15.38 10.29
CA ALA A 159 -15.77 14.06 10.02
C ALA A 159 -15.16 12.98 10.91
N ARG A 160 -15.03 13.27 12.22
CA ARG A 160 -14.31 12.43 13.21
C ARG A 160 -14.59 10.94 13.07
N GLY A 161 -15.87 10.54 13.03
CA GLY A 161 -16.26 9.14 12.95
C GLY A 161 -15.78 8.48 11.64
N LEU A 162 -16.08 9.10 10.50
CA LEU A 162 -15.69 8.59 9.18
C LEU A 162 -14.17 8.53 9.03
N SER A 163 -13.46 9.60 9.37
CA SER A 163 -11.99 9.68 9.33
C SER A 163 -11.37 8.59 10.21
N THR A 164 -11.85 8.43 11.45
CA THR A 164 -11.37 7.37 12.36
C THR A 164 -11.57 5.99 11.77
N VAL A 165 -12.76 5.68 11.23
CA VAL A 165 -13.05 4.37 10.64
C VAL A 165 -12.15 4.09 9.42
N LEU A 166 -12.01 5.05 8.51
CA LEU A 166 -11.21 4.88 7.29
C LEU A 166 -9.73 4.71 7.60
N TYR A 167 -9.16 5.54 8.49
CA TYR A 167 -7.76 5.42 8.90
C TYR A 167 -7.52 4.14 9.71
N ALA A 168 -8.42 3.75 10.61
CA ALA A 168 -8.29 2.49 11.34
C ALA A 168 -8.36 1.28 10.39
N TRP A 169 -9.29 1.29 9.44
CA TRP A 169 -9.40 0.25 8.41
C TRP A 169 -8.11 0.16 7.58
N LEU A 170 -7.64 1.30 7.07
CA LEU A 170 -6.39 1.38 6.30
C LEU A 170 -5.21 0.82 7.09
N CYS A 171 -5.01 1.30 8.33
CA CYS A 171 -3.88 0.89 9.17
C CYS A 171 -3.94 -0.60 9.54
N ILE A 172 -5.09 -1.11 9.96
CA ILE A 172 -5.23 -2.52 10.36
C ILE A 172 -5.01 -3.44 9.16
N THR A 173 -5.70 -3.20 8.04
CA THR A 173 -5.57 -4.06 6.85
C THR A 173 -4.20 -3.94 6.21
N GLY A 174 -3.61 -2.73 6.17
CA GLY A 174 -2.25 -2.49 5.73
C GLY A 174 -1.23 -3.25 6.57
N ALA A 175 -1.32 -3.16 7.90
CA ALA A 175 -0.43 -3.85 8.83
C ALA A 175 -0.54 -5.38 8.69
N VAL A 176 -1.76 -5.93 8.69
CA VAL A 176 -1.97 -7.38 8.53
C VAL A 176 -1.47 -7.87 7.17
N HIS A 177 -1.70 -7.11 6.10
CA HIS A 177 -1.22 -7.46 4.76
C HIS A 177 0.32 -7.44 4.69
N ALA A 178 0.95 -6.37 5.20
CA ALA A 178 2.41 -6.25 5.24
C ALA A 178 3.05 -7.36 6.07
N MET A 179 2.58 -7.58 7.31
CA MET A 179 3.13 -8.62 8.20
C MET A 179 2.98 -10.02 7.61
N GLY A 180 1.81 -10.36 7.04
CA GLY A 180 1.62 -11.65 6.40
C GLY A 180 2.38 -11.81 5.06
N GLY A 181 2.92 -10.71 4.52
CA GLY A 181 3.79 -10.69 3.35
C GLY A 181 5.27 -10.92 3.70
N LEU A 182 5.74 -10.49 4.87
CA LEU A 182 7.16 -10.52 5.26
C LEU A 182 7.81 -11.92 5.18
N PRO A 183 7.20 -13.01 5.69
CA PRO A 183 7.81 -14.35 5.57
C PRO A 183 8.01 -14.77 4.11
N LYS A 184 7.10 -14.36 3.22
CA LYS A 184 7.17 -14.68 1.78
C LYS A 184 8.32 -13.97 1.06
N LEU A 185 8.80 -12.85 1.62
CA LEU A 185 9.99 -12.15 1.14
C LEU A 185 11.25 -12.85 1.65
N ALA A 186 11.27 -13.28 2.92
CA ALA A 186 12.41 -13.94 3.54
C ALA A 186 12.66 -15.37 3.00
N GLU A 187 11.61 -16.08 2.59
CA GLU A 187 11.69 -17.43 2.02
C GLU A 187 12.24 -17.48 0.57
N ARG A 188 12.60 -16.33 -0.02
CA ARG A 188 13.13 -16.24 -1.39
C ARG A 188 14.55 -15.66 -1.40
N PRO A 189 15.58 -16.50 -1.56
CA PRO A 189 16.94 -16.02 -1.82
C PRO A 189 17.07 -15.35 -3.19
#